data_AF-A0A1D8TSM1-F1
#
_entry.id   AF-A0A1D8TSM1-F1
#
_cell.length_a   1.000
_cell.length_b   1.000
_cell.length_c   1.000
_cell.angle_alpha   90.00
_cell.angle_beta   90.00
_cell.angle_gamma   90.00
#
_symmetry.space_group_name_H-M   'P 1'
#
loop_
_entity.id
_entity.type
_entity.pdbx_description
1 polymer ?
#
loop_
_entity_poly.entity_id
_entity_poly.type
_entity_poly.pdbx_seq_one_letter_code
_entity_poly.pdbx_strand_id
1 'polypeptide(L)'
;MLSKVIRLLVLPGLVGVSWLTTVAIVPQSAEAKTARINVTLNREPEETYQGFMRRAEVVARAAAQRSFDSDILTTKVAISILGQNQGEIAPVLLLEVSRPSWQRRPDAKYWATYFPNTQFLLRVEEPDFSPQSQPQSLEPASPSPQPPPANNQDPEPPPANNQIEDRDTRQ
;
A
#
# COMPACT_ATOMS: atom_id res chain seq x y z
N MET A 1 100.27 -4.98 -19.68
CA MET A 1 100.63 -5.46 -18.33
C MET A 1 100.13 -4.39 -17.35
N LEU A 2 98.93 -4.52 -16.78
CA LEU A 2 98.67 -5.08 -15.43
C LEU A 2 99.62 -4.45 -14.39
N SER A 3 99.20 -3.57 -13.48
CA SER A 3 98.51 -3.96 -12.24
C SER A 3 97.94 -2.77 -11.43
N LYS A 4 96.64 -2.82 -11.19
CA LYS A 4 95.84 -2.47 -9.99
C LYS A 4 96.54 -1.87 -8.75
N VAL A 5 96.04 -0.72 -8.26
CA VAL A 5 95.90 -0.47 -6.81
C VAL A 5 94.60 0.28 -6.52
N ILE A 6 93.72 -0.42 -5.81
CA ILE A 6 92.43 0.02 -5.28
C ILE A 6 92.68 0.83 -4.01
N ARG A 7 92.05 2.00 -3.86
CA ARG A 7 91.50 2.46 -2.57
C ARG A 7 90.18 3.19 -2.81
N LEU A 8 89.12 2.41 -2.66
CA LEU A 8 87.73 2.82 -2.62
C LEU A 8 87.46 3.39 -1.21
N LEU A 9 87.35 4.72 -1.06
CA LEU A 9 86.87 5.30 0.20
C LEU A 9 85.34 5.33 0.15
N VAL A 10 84.73 4.27 0.70
CA VAL A 10 83.29 4.16 0.92
C VAL A 10 82.96 4.91 2.21
N LEU A 11 82.22 6.00 2.09
CA LEU A 11 81.47 6.61 3.21
C LEU A 11 79.99 6.63 2.80
N PRO A 12 79.19 5.63 3.21
CA PRO A 12 77.75 5.71 3.10
C PRO A 12 77.32 6.65 4.22
N GLY A 13 77.03 7.91 3.87
CA GLY A 13 76.29 8.82 4.73
C GLY A 13 74.89 8.25 4.92
N LEU A 14 74.74 7.41 5.94
CA LEU A 14 73.50 6.78 6.37
C LEU A 14 72.65 7.83 7.10
N VAL A 15 72.16 8.83 6.36
CA VAL A 15 71.09 9.70 6.84
C VAL A 15 69.78 9.03 6.43
N GLY A 16 69.47 7.93 7.11
CA GLY A 16 68.16 7.31 7.02
C GLY A 16 67.15 8.23 7.68
N VAL A 17 66.59 9.18 6.92
CA VAL A 17 65.31 9.77 7.29
C VAL A 17 64.27 8.69 7.05
N SER A 18 64.09 7.82 8.04
CA SER A 18 62.90 6.98 8.09
C SER A 18 61.72 7.92 8.28
N TRP A 19 61.03 8.26 7.19
CA TRP A 19 59.67 8.73 7.29
C TRP A 19 58.90 7.63 8.02
N LEU A 20 58.61 7.87 9.30
CA LEU A 20 57.56 7.15 10.01
C LEU A 20 56.28 7.39 9.22
N THR A 21 55.95 6.49 8.30
CA THR A 21 54.59 6.38 7.77
C THR A 21 53.73 5.94 8.94
N THR A 22 53.26 6.92 9.71
CA THR A 22 52.17 6.72 10.66
C THR A 22 51.01 6.17 9.86
N VAL A 23 50.76 4.87 10.01
CA VAL A 23 49.56 4.25 9.48
C VAL A 23 48.42 4.86 10.27
N ALA A 24 47.77 5.86 9.68
CA ALA A 24 46.53 6.39 10.22
C ALA A 24 45.54 5.22 10.21
N ILE A 25 45.26 4.66 11.37
CA ILE A 25 44.13 3.75 11.56
C ILE A 25 42.90 4.66 11.50
N VAL A 26 42.45 4.96 10.28
CA VAL A 26 41.20 5.68 10.07
C VAL A 26 40.12 4.75 10.61
N PRO A 27 39.36 5.12 11.65
CA PRO A 27 38.22 4.32 12.06
C PRO A 27 37.32 4.17 10.84
N GLN A 28 37.09 2.93 10.43
CA GLN A 28 36.18 2.62 9.34
C GLN A 28 34.79 2.94 9.86
N SER A 29 34.35 4.18 9.66
CA SER A 29 32.96 4.57 9.86
C SER A 29 32.14 3.55 9.11
N ALA A 30 31.34 2.76 9.83
CA ALA A 30 30.42 1.82 9.21
C ALA A 30 29.45 2.64 8.35
N GLU A 31 29.74 2.75 7.06
CA GLU A 31 28.91 3.49 6.12
C GLU A 31 27.56 2.78 6.05
N ALA A 32 26.51 3.47 6.47
CA ALA A 32 25.15 2.94 6.42
C ALA A 32 24.70 2.87 4.96
N LYS A 33 25.00 1.74 4.30
CA LYS A 33 24.58 1.51 2.93
C LYS A 33 23.06 1.49 2.84
N THR A 34 22.52 2.41 2.05
CA THR A 34 21.09 2.52 1.78
C THR A 34 20.81 2.05 0.36
N ALA A 35 19.99 1.02 0.22
CA ALA A 35 19.52 0.58 -1.09
C ALA A 35 18.29 1.40 -1.50
N ARG A 36 18.29 1.93 -2.72
CA ARG A 36 17.17 2.69 -3.31
C ARG A 36 16.65 1.96 -4.54
N ILE A 37 15.37 1.63 -4.55
CA ILE A 37 14.76 0.80 -5.59
C ILE A 37 13.47 1.45 -6.05
N ASN A 38 13.27 1.48 -7.36
CA ASN A 38 12.00 1.84 -7.96
C ASN A 38 11.38 0.58 -8.56
N VAL A 39 10.11 0.31 -8.25
CA VAL A 39 9.36 -0.80 -8.83
C VAL A 39 8.13 -0.24 -9.52
N THR A 40 8.01 -0.49 -10.82
CA THR A 40 6.82 -0.13 -11.57
C THR A 40 5.77 -1.23 -11.43
N LEU A 41 4.54 -0.86 -11.13
CA LEU A 41 3.39 -1.75 -10.98
C LEU A 41 2.27 -1.29 -11.92
N ASN A 42 1.91 -2.16 -12.86
CA ASN A 42 0.81 -1.90 -13.78
C ASN A 42 -0.52 -2.24 -13.11
N ARG A 43 -1.52 -1.39 -13.34
CA ARG A 43 -2.90 -1.66 -12.95
C ARG A 43 -3.49 -2.75 -13.84
N GLU A 44 -4.16 -3.72 -13.24
CA GLU A 44 -4.87 -4.76 -14.00
C GLU A 44 -6.19 -4.21 -14.57
N PRO A 45 -6.72 -4.79 -15.66
CA PRO A 45 -8.06 -4.47 -16.13
C PRO A 45 -9.09 -4.65 -15.00
N GLU A 46 -10.03 -3.72 -14.88
CA GLU A 46 -11.14 -3.75 -13.90
C GLU A 46 -10.72 -3.73 -12.42
N GLU A 47 -9.44 -3.53 -12.11
CA GLU A 47 -8.94 -3.51 -10.74
C GLU A 47 -9.39 -2.26 -9.98
N THR A 48 -10.05 -2.44 -8.83
CA THR A 48 -10.36 -1.30 -7.95
C THR A 48 -9.10 -0.63 -7.42
N TYR A 49 -9.15 0.68 -7.15
CA TYR A 49 -8.01 1.39 -6.57
C TYR A 49 -7.50 0.74 -5.28
N GLN A 50 -8.41 0.27 -4.42
CA GLN A 50 -8.04 -0.44 -3.19
C GLN A 50 -7.29 -1.76 -3.47
N GLY A 51 -7.72 -2.52 -4.50
CA GLY A 51 -7.02 -3.73 -4.94
C GLY A 51 -5.61 -3.42 -5.42
N PHE A 52 -5.47 -2.36 -6.21
CA PHE A 52 -4.19 -1.86 -6.69
C PHE A 52 -3.24 -1.46 -5.55
N MET A 53 -3.75 -0.71 -4.55
CA MET A 53 -2.97 -0.34 -3.37
C MET A 53 -2.53 -1.57 -2.56
N ARG A 54 -3.39 -2.58 -2.42
CA ARG A 54 -3.07 -3.83 -1.73
C ARG A 54 -1.95 -4.59 -2.44
N ARG A 55 -1.97 -4.64 -3.77
CA ARG A 55 -0.89 -5.23 -4.58
C ARG A 55 0.41 -4.44 -4.43
N ALA A 56 0.34 -3.11 -4.47
CA ALA A 56 1.51 -2.25 -4.25
C ALA A 56 2.18 -2.53 -2.89
N GLU A 57 1.40 -2.70 -1.81
CA GLU A 57 1.91 -3.08 -0.48
C GLU A 57 2.64 -4.43 -0.50
N VAL A 58 2.07 -5.43 -1.18
CA VAL A 58 2.68 -6.77 -1.30
C VAL A 58 3.99 -6.72 -2.08
N VAL A 59 4.01 -5.97 -3.19
CA VAL A 59 5.22 -5.76 -4.00
C VAL A 59 6.30 -5.05 -3.20
N ALA A 60 5.94 -4.00 -2.45
CA ALA A 60 6.87 -3.28 -1.60
C ALA A 60 7.47 -4.16 -0.51
N ARG A 61 6.65 -5.02 0.12
CA ARG A 61 7.12 -6.01 1.10
C ARG A 61 8.13 -6.97 0.48
N ALA A 62 7.80 -7.54 -0.68
CA ALA A 62 8.67 -8.48 -1.38
C ALA A 62 10.00 -7.82 -1.79
N ALA A 63 9.94 -6.59 -2.30
CA ALA A 63 11.12 -5.81 -2.65
C ALA A 63 11.99 -5.51 -1.43
N ALA A 64 11.39 -5.13 -0.29
CA ALA A 64 12.12 -4.87 0.97
C ALA A 64 12.86 -6.12 1.44
N GLN A 65 12.16 -7.25 1.50
CA GLN A 65 12.74 -8.53 1.90
C GLN A 65 13.91 -8.91 0.99
N ARG A 66 13.70 -8.91 -0.33
CA ARG A 66 14.74 -9.22 -1.31
C ARG A 66 15.94 -8.29 -1.21
N SER A 67 15.73 -7.00 -0.95
CA SER A 67 16.82 -6.03 -0.82
C SER A 67 17.73 -6.38 0.35
N PHE A 68 17.14 -6.70 1.50
CA PHE A 68 17.89 -7.11 2.67
C PHE A 68 18.57 -8.47 2.49
N ASP A 69 17.96 -9.38 1.76
CA ASP A 69 18.54 -10.70 1.47
C ASP A 69 19.65 -10.66 0.42
N SER A 70 19.58 -9.70 -0.52
CA SER A 70 20.53 -9.58 -1.63
C SER A 70 21.91 -9.06 -1.22
N ASP A 71 22.00 -8.21 -0.20
CA ASP A 71 23.26 -7.64 0.26
C ASP A 71 23.24 -7.45 1.78
N ILE A 72 24.13 -8.17 2.48
CA ILE A 72 24.26 -8.15 3.94
C ILE A 72 24.67 -6.76 4.47
N LEU A 73 25.37 -5.96 3.67
CA LEU A 73 25.82 -4.62 4.05
C LEU A 73 24.70 -3.58 3.95
N THR A 74 23.58 -3.90 3.29
CA THR A 74 22.43 -2.99 3.21
C THR A 74 21.80 -2.86 4.60
N THR A 75 21.89 -1.66 5.17
CA THR A 75 21.37 -1.34 6.51
C THR A 75 20.01 -0.64 6.46
N LYS A 76 19.72 0.04 5.34
CA LYS A 76 18.46 0.72 5.09
C LYS A 76 17.99 0.47 3.66
N VAL A 77 16.68 0.45 3.46
CA VAL A 77 16.05 0.37 2.13
C VAL A 77 15.06 1.51 1.98
N ALA A 78 15.00 2.07 0.77
CA ALA A 78 13.98 3.01 0.34
C ALA A 78 13.42 2.52 -0.99
N ILE A 79 12.13 2.17 -1.01
CA ILE A 79 11.47 1.52 -2.13
C ILE A 79 10.31 2.38 -2.58
N SER A 80 10.42 2.92 -3.79
CA SER A 80 9.35 3.67 -4.43
C SER A 80 8.56 2.76 -5.36
N ILE A 81 7.26 2.64 -5.13
CA ILE A 81 6.36 1.96 -6.06
C ILE A 81 5.77 3.00 -6.99
N LEU A 82 6.01 2.84 -8.29
CA LEU A 82 5.45 3.67 -9.35
C LEU A 82 4.29 2.92 -9.98
N GLY A 83 3.09 3.44 -9.88
CA GLY A 83 1.91 2.90 -10.52
C GLY A 83 1.87 3.31 -11.98
N GLN A 84 1.35 2.44 -12.82
CA GLN A 84 1.09 2.73 -14.22
C GLN A 84 -0.35 2.34 -14.60
N ASN A 85 -1.06 3.25 -15.25
CA ASN A 85 -2.38 2.99 -15.83
C ASN A 85 -2.52 3.73 -17.16
N GLN A 86 -2.78 2.99 -18.25
CA GLN A 86 -3.03 3.55 -19.60
C GLN A 86 -2.00 4.61 -20.06
N GLY A 87 -0.72 4.40 -19.73
CA GLY A 87 0.37 5.31 -20.09
C GLY A 87 0.65 6.42 -19.06
N GLU A 88 -0.22 6.64 -18.08
CA GLU A 88 0.03 7.51 -16.94
C GLU A 88 0.87 6.79 -15.90
N ILE A 89 1.84 7.49 -15.30
CA ILE A 89 2.73 6.95 -14.27
C ILE A 89 2.73 7.90 -13.07
N ALA A 90 2.52 7.36 -11.88
CA ALA A 90 2.50 8.13 -10.64
C ALA A 90 3.15 7.37 -9.48
N PRO A 91 3.84 8.05 -8.53
CA PRO A 91 4.29 7.40 -7.30
C PRO A 91 3.07 7.01 -6.45
N VAL A 92 3.04 5.77 -5.98
CA VAL A 92 1.91 5.18 -5.23
C VAL A 92 2.21 5.17 -3.73
N LEU A 93 3.37 4.60 -3.39
CA LEU A 93 3.86 4.57 -2.03
C LEU A 93 5.40 4.55 -2.02
N LEU A 94 5.95 5.07 -0.92
CA LEU A 94 7.36 4.98 -0.58
C LEU A 94 7.49 4.18 0.71
N LEU A 95 8.27 3.09 0.70
CA LEU A 95 8.59 2.30 1.88
C LEU A 95 10.04 2.59 2.28
N GLU A 96 10.23 3.16 3.46
CA GLU A 96 11.57 3.40 4.02
C GLU A 96 11.73 2.70 5.37
N VAL A 97 12.73 1.82 5.47
CA VAL A 97 12.93 1.05 6.70
C VAL A 97 14.38 0.60 6.85
N SER A 98 14.84 0.48 8.10
CA SER A 98 16.14 -0.13 8.42
C SER A 98 15.99 -1.64 8.63
N ARG A 99 17.07 -2.40 8.38
CA ARG A 99 17.10 -3.85 8.62
C ARG A 99 16.61 -4.27 10.02
N PRO A 100 17.11 -3.69 11.14
CA PRO A 100 16.64 -4.08 12.48
C PRO A 100 15.18 -3.70 12.73
N SER A 101 14.66 -2.62 12.13
CA SER A 101 13.23 -2.30 12.20
C SER A 101 12.37 -3.28 11.40
N TRP A 102 12.84 -3.63 10.19
CA TRP A 102 12.17 -4.61 9.33
C TRP A 102 12.11 -6.00 9.97
N GLN A 103 13.21 -6.47 10.56
CA GLN A 103 13.25 -7.75 11.28
C GLN A 103 12.26 -7.80 12.45
N ARG A 104 12.07 -6.68 13.16
CA ARG A 104 11.07 -6.60 14.25
C ARG A 104 9.64 -6.54 13.74
N ARG A 105 9.40 -5.91 12.59
CA ARG A 105 8.07 -5.78 11.97
C ARG A 105 8.19 -5.79 10.45
N PRO A 106 8.10 -6.97 9.80
CA PRO A 106 8.22 -7.12 8.35
C PRO A 106 6.88 -6.82 7.65
N ASP A 107 6.26 -5.68 7.99
CA ASP A 107 5.00 -5.24 7.40
C ASP A 107 5.19 -3.92 6.65
N ALA A 108 5.04 -3.96 5.32
CA ALA A 108 5.14 -2.80 4.46
C ALA A 108 4.19 -1.67 4.87
N LYS A 109 2.97 -2.00 5.33
CA LYS A 109 1.96 -1.00 5.68
C LYS A 109 2.41 -0.06 6.80
N TYR A 110 3.26 -0.56 7.69
CA TYR A 110 3.74 0.18 8.86
C TYR A 110 4.84 1.19 8.53
N TRP A 111 5.55 0.97 7.41
CA TRP A 111 6.70 1.76 6.98
C TRP A 111 6.42 2.54 5.68
N ALA A 112 5.23 2.35 5.11
CA ALA A 112 4.82 2.98 3.87
C ALA A 112 4.29 4.40 4.11
N THR A 113 4.76 5.32 3.27
CA THR A 113 4.18 6.65 3.07
C THR A 113 3.39 6.61 1.76
N TYR A 114 2.10 6.86 1.83
CA TYR A 114 1.21 6.82 0.67
C TYR A 114 1.10 8.20 0.04
N PHE A 115 1.10 8.25 -1.30
CA PHE A 115 0.91 9.50 -2.03
C PHE A 115 -0.60 9.73 -2.26
N PRO A 116 -1.18 10.82 -1.74
CA PRO A 116 -2.64 11.01 -1.69
C PRO A 116 -3.28 11.20 -3.08
N ASN A 117 -2.58 11.80 -4.03
CA ASN A 117 -3.13 12.17 -5.34
C ASN A 117 -2.94 11.07 -6.40
N THR A 118 -2.45 9.89 -6.02
CA THR A 118 -2.14 8.79 -6.94
C THR A 118 -3.35 8.38 -7.77
N GLN A 119 -4.54 8.29 -7.14
CA GLN A 119 -5.77 7.87 -7.83
C GLN A 119 -6.11 8.79 -9.01
N PHE A 120 -6.04 10.10 -8.78
CA PHE A 120 -6.29 11.12 -9.80
C PHE A 120 -5.20 11.08 -10.89
N LEU A 121 -3.92 11.01 -10.49
CA LEU A 121 -2.79 10.99 -11.42
C LEU A 121 -2.79 9.75 -12.32
N LEU A 122 -3.24 8.61 -11.79
CA LEU A 122 -3.39 7.38 -12.57
C LEU A 122 -4.72 7.32 -13.33
N ARG A 123 -5.57 8.37 -13.29
CA ARG A 123 -6.89 8.41 -13.94
C ARG A 123 -7.75 7.18 -13.58
N VAL A 124 -7.84 6.86 -12.29
CA VAL A 124 -8.57 5.68 -11.78
C VAL A 124 -10.05 6.00 -11.46
N GLU A 125 -10.47 7.27 -11.55
CA GLU A 125 -11.86 7.72 -11.33
C GLU A 125 -12.79 7.27 -12.47
N GLU A 126 -14.06 6.93 -12.20
CA GLU A 126 -15.07 7.74 -11.47
C GLU A 126 -15.19 7.57 -9.94
N PRO A 127 -15.32 8.67 -9.17
CA PRO A 127 -16.18 8.69 -8.00
C PRO A 127 -17.65 8.61 -8.47
N ASP A 128 -18.44 7.74 -7.85
CA ASP A 128 -19.90 7.77 -7.96
C ASP A 128 -20.44 9.07 -7.34
N PHE A 129 -20.32 10.20 -8.04
CA PHE A 129 -21.30 11.27 -7.90
C PHE A 129 -22.44 10.91 -8.84
N SER A 130 -23.25 9.92 -8.45
CA SER A 130 -24.61 9.87 -8.98
C SER A 130 -25.24 11.24 -8.65
N PRO A 131 -25.61 12.09 -9.63
CA PRO A 131 -26.43 13.25 -9.33
C PRO A 131 -27.72 12.68 -8.77
N GLN A 132 -27.86 12.74 -7.44
CA GLN A 132 -29.06 12.41 -6.73
C GLN A 132 -30.15 13.29 -7.35
N SER A 133 -30.89 12.68 -8.27
CA SER A 133 -31.94 13.38 -8.98
C SER A 133 -33.01 13.65 -7.95
N GLN A 134 -33.15 14.95 -7.70
CA GLN A 134 -34.34 15.66 -7.28
C GLN A 134 -34.59 15.89 -5.78
N PRO A 135 -35.10 17.10 -5.48
CA PRO A 135 -35.38 17.58 -4.14
C PRO A 135 -36.34 16.63 -3.43
N GLN A 136 -36.01 16.29 -2.19
CA GLN A 136 -37.01 15.80 -1.26
C GLN A 136 -38.06 16.91 -1.13
N SER A 137 -39.18 16.77 -1.84
CA SER A 137 -40.41 17.44 -1.45
C SER A 137 -40.59 17.14 0.03
N LEU A 138 -40.76 18.18 0.84
CA LEU A 138 -41.12 18.08 2.24
C LEU A 138 -42.53 17.49 2.33
N GLU A 139 -42.66 16.17 2.14
CA GLU A 139 -43.94 15.49 2.29
C GLU A 139 -43.94 14.79 3.66
N PRO A 140 -44.75 15.29 4.61
CA PRO A 140 -44.79 14.75 5.96
C PRO A 140 -45.28 13.30 5.94
N ALA A 141 -44.61 12.46 6.74
CA ALA A 141 -44.96 11.07 6.96
C ALA A 141 -46.46 10.90 7.23
N SER A 142 -47.14 10.08 6.42
CA SER A 142 -48.50 9.65 6.71
C SER A 142 -48.61 8.13 6.50
N PRO A 143 -48.94 7.35 7.55
CA PRO A 143 -49.05 5.90 7.47
C PRO A 143 -50.34 5.50 6.73
N SER A 144 -50.24 4.60 5.76
CA SER A 144 -51.39 3.80 5.28
C SER A 144 -51.86 2.88 6.42
N PRO A 145 -53.17 2.61 6.61
CA PRO A 145 -54.10 2.14 5.57
C PRO A 145 -55.49 2.80 5.56
N GLN A 146 -56.05 2.96 4.36
CA GLN A 146 -57.39 3.50 4.10
C GLN A 146 -58.51 2.46 4.41
N PRO A 147 -59.48 2.75 5.29
CA PRO A 147 -60.76 2.04 5.35
C PRO A 147 -61.76 2.60 4.31
N PRO A 148 -62.72 1.78 3.83
CA PRO A 148 -63.50 2.02 2.61
C PRO A 148 -64.61 3.06 2.77
N PRO A 149 -65.08 3.70 1.68
CA PRO A 149 -66.23 4.58 1.72
C PRO A 149 -67.53 3.78 1.85
N ALA A 150 -68.33 4.07 2.88
CA ALA A 150 -69.72 3.65 3.00
C ALA A 150 -70.64 4.83 2.67
N ASN A 151 -71.41 4.76 1.58
CA ASN A 151 -72.73 5.38 1.50
C ASN A 151 -73.57 4.81 0.33
N ASN A 152 -74.44 3.85 0.71
CA ASN A 152 -75.84 3.64 0.30
C ASN A 152 -76.22 3.60 -1.19
N GLN A 153 -76.50 2.40 -1.69
CA GLN A 153 -77.82 2.02 -2.26
C GLN A 153 -77.88 0.49 -2.50
N ASP A 154 -78.68 -0.19 -1.67
CA ASP A 154 -79.39 -1.44 -2.03
C ASP A 154 -80.44 -1.14 -3.12
N PRO A 155 -80.85 -2.09 -3.99
CA PRO A 155 -81.42 -3.39 -3.57
C PRO A 155 -81.10 -4.61 -4.46
N GLU A 156 -81.17 -5.83 -3.90
CA GLU A 156 -82.19 -6.86 -4.23
C GLU A 156 -81.85 -8.22 -3.54
N PRO A 157 -82.83 -8.99 -3.00
CA PRO A 157 -82.61 -10.07 -2.04
C PRO A 157 -82.75 -11.50 -2.68
N PRO A 158 -82.97 -12.60 -1.91
CA PRO A 158 -82.06 -13.72 -1.67
C PRO A 158 -82.41 -15.00 -2.47
N PRO A 159 -81.72 -16.13 -2.21
CA PRO A 159 -82.46 -17.20 -1.53
C PRO A 159 -81.75 -17.81 -0.31
N ALA A 160 -82.58 -18.18 0.66
CA ALA A 160 -82.28 -18.96 1.84
C ALA A 160 -82.07 -20.46 1.52
N ASN A 161 -81.37 -21.21 2.38
CA ASN A 161 -81.92 -22.39 3.07
C ASN A 161 -80.93 -23.04 4.07
N ASN A 162 -81.22 -22.84 5.37
CA ASN A 162 -81.26 -23.79 6.49
C ASN A 162 -80.33 -25.03 6.56
N GLN A 163 -79.56 -25.11 7.67
CA GLN A 163 -79.46 -26.26 8.60
C GLN A 163 -78.59 -25.81 9.80
N ILE A 164 -79.12 -25.45 10.99
CA ILE A 164 -79.79 -26.22 12.06
C ILE A 164 -78.98 -27.44 12.54
N GLU A 165 -78.68 -27.40 13.85
CA GLU A 165 -78.36 -28.50 14.77
C GLU A 165 -76.99 -29.21 14.67
N ASP A 166 -76.17 -29.04 15.72
CA ASP A 166 -75.99 -30.02 16.81
C ASP A 166 -75.04 -29.36 17.85
N ARG A 167 -75.48 -28.80 18.97
CA ARG A 167 -75.71 -29.43 20.29
C ARG A 167 -74.82 -30.63 20.62
N ASP A 168 -74.49 -30.71 21.92
CA ASP A 168 -73.87 -31.85 22.62
C ASP A 168 -72.34 -31.99 22.43
N THR A 169 -71.50 -32.21 23.45
CA THR A 169 -71.69 -32.63 24.85
C THR A 169 -70.43 -32.27 25.65
N ARG A 170 -70.64 -32.04 26.95
CA ARG A 170 -69.76 -32.26 28.12
C ARG A 170 -68.47 -33.10 27.89
N GLN A 171 -67.32 -32.89 28.52
CA GLN A 171 -67.02 -32.68 29.95
C GLN A 171 -65.62 -32.09 30.14
#